data_AF-J4WLP5-F1
#
_entry.id   AF-J4WLP5-F1
#
_cell.length_a   1.000
_cell.length_b   1.000
_cell.length_c   1.000
_cell.angle_alpha   90.00
_cell.angle_beta   90.00
_cell.angle_gamma   90.00
#
_symmetry.space_group_name_H-M   'P 1'
#
loop_
_entity.id
_entity.type
_entity.pdbx_description
1 polymer ?
#
loop_
_entity_poly.entity_id
_entity_poly.type
_entity_poly.pdbx_seq_one_letter_code
_entity_poly.pdbx_strand_id
1 'polypeptide(L)'
;MTDSTSTDPISANAGIHDADGSAVPPTVDSGRVQSLPMLSACELELFSHYITHTSRVIPHGKEDMFPLQIGMPNLAFTNPAVMHSILALAASCKCHDMMGSWATSPAKLEDICDLLRLADRHHQTSLDQLQNDIKERQFQAVLPNAALMVLYALSCHYVRVLLARRAKQLRILLSNDVLPFQSQWITSIRAAHVAFVGLLQPGLRSNGRPASPRSDARAEEEEVELLASPSGPPEGDQSTYTSEDGPAEETRRLLLPIISTTYEAALAKLRARNGKLELSSEPLDDKLEACGTALVLLEELFHTVMGNEAFHTLPRKPHDFGALEDVPAWLVRYLARVTSATPSKLWRRRIMAFLNQVPFDFLRLVQRALDCMPVEESPAQSRGADDDDEEPLPLEAAHKPAMDIFAHWLVLVMLLDGVWWIGDIGHWELGRIIRFIETQGFVLDLAEGETWWPETMCAIKSTLGSAA
;
A
#
# COMPACT_ATOMS: atom_id res chain seq x y z
N MET A 1 74.34 1.66 41.03
CA MET A 1 75.20 1.43 42.21
C MET A 1 74.27 1.20 43.38
N THR A 2 74.37 -0.01 43.96
CA THR A 2 74.02 -0.41 45.34
C THR A 2 72.58 -0.19 45.85
N ASP A 3 71.94 -1.08 46.60
CA ASP A 3 72.01 -2.52 46.85
C ASP A 3 70.94 -2.83 47.91
N SER A 4 70.53 -4.10 48.02
CA SER A 4 70.11 -4.80 49.27
C SER A 4 68.71 -4.51 49.88
N THR A 5 67.72 -5.43 49.74
CA THR A 5 67.42 -6.68 50.52
C THR A 5 66.71 -6.40 51.86
N SER A 6 65.54 -6.99 52.14
CA SER A 6 65.31 -8.28 52.84
C SER A 6 63.95 -8.09 53.58
N THR A 7 63.00 -9.01 53.78
CA THR A 7 63.03 -10.43 54.14
C THR A 7 61.57 -10.94 54.13
N ASP A 8 61.31 -12.11 53.54
CA ASP A 8 60.18 -12.99 53.88
C ASP A 8 60.54 -13.88 55.07
N PRO A 9 59.55 -14.55 55.70
CA PRO A 9 59.71 -16.00 55.76
C PRO A 9 58.44 -16.82 55.47
N ILE A 10 58.69 -17.99 54.89
CA ILE A 10 57.78 -19.09 54.57
C ILE A 10 57.81 -20.16 55.70
N SER A 11 56.67 -20.77 56.01
CA SER A 11 56.49 -22.20 56.36
C SER A 11 54.98 -22.52 56.38
N ALA A 12 54.41 -23.38 55.52
CA ALA A 12 54.40 -24.86 55.51
C ALA A 12 53.86 -25.44 56.85
N ASN A 13 52.89 -26.37 56.93
CA ASN A 13 52.60 -27.50 56.06
C ASN A 13 51.27 -28.19 56.47
N ALA A 14 50.72 -29.02 55.57
CA ALA A 14 49.93 -30.25 55.79
C ALA A 14 48.42 -30.24 56.15
N GLY A 15 47.57 -30.44 55.12
CA GLY A 15 46.66 -31.58 54.91
C GLY A 15 45.58 -31.99 55.94
N ILE A 16 44.32 -32.14 55.49
CA ILE A 16 43.53 -33.39 55.41
C ILE A 16 42.10 -33.11 54.89
N HIS A 17 41.63 -34.03 54.04
CA HIS A 17 40.28 -34.28 53.51
C HIS A 17 39.12 -34.12 54.53
N ASP A 18 37.98 -33.54 54.13
CA ASP A 18 36.81 -34.30 53.63
C ASP A 18 35.61 -33.40 53.29
N ALA A 19 34.77 -33.93 52.41
CA ALA A 19 33.59 -33.31 51.81
C ALA A 19 32.41 -33.12 52.77
N ASP A 20 31.64 -32.04 52.59
CA ASP A 20 30.19 -32.17 52.53
C ASP A 20 29.56 -31.03 51.72
N GLY A 21 28.55 -31.39 50.94
CA GLY A 21 27.93 -30.54 49.92
C GLY A 21 26.89 -29.58 50.48
N SER A 22 26.88 -28.37 49.96
CA SER A 22 25.67 -27.57 49.89
C SER A 22 25.58 -26.93 48.51
N ALA A 23 24.69 -27.52 47.71
CA ALA A 23 24.40 -27.11 46.35
C ALA A 23 23.75 -25.71 46.36
N VAL A 24 24.46 -24.74 45.78
CA VAL A 24 23.85 -23.50 45.29
C VAL A 24 22.93 -23.88 44.13
N PRO A 25 21.64 -23.53 44.14
CA PRO A 25 20.77 -23.86 43.02
C PRO A 25 21.24 -23.05 41.79
N PRO A 26 21.23 -23.62 40.59
CA PRO A 26 21.45 -22.85 39.39
C PRO A 26 20.29 -21.85 39.28
N THR A 27 20.63 -20.57 39.22
CA THR A 27 19.72 -19.52 38.78
C THR A 27 19.22 -19.91 37.39
N VAL A 28 18.00 -20.42 37.36
CA VAL A 28 17.21 -20.59 36.15
C VAL A 28 17.05 -19.20 35.57
N ASP A 29 17.76 -18.95 34.46
CA ASP A 29 17.52 -17.80 33.60
C ASP A 29 16.08 -17.94 33.10
N SER A 30 15.16 -17.35 33.87
CA SER A 30 13.75 -17.25 33.49
C SER A 30 13.73 -16.42 32.24
N GLY A 31 13.64 -17.12 31.11
CA GLY A 31 13.41 -16.54 29.81
C GLY A 31 12.40 -15.41 29.96
N ARG A 32 12.84 -14.22 29.55
CA ARG A 32 12.02 -13.02 29.49
C ARG A 32 10.77 -13.38 28.69
N VAL A 33 9.69 -13.75 29.37
CA VAL A 33 8.36 -13.76 28.77
C VAL A 33 8.14 -12.30 28.43
N GLN A 34 8.36 -11.94 27.17
CA GLN A 34 7.96 -10.64 26.66
C GLN A 34 6.44 -10.63 26.84
N SER A 35 5.99 -10.00 27.93
CA SER A 35 4.57 -9.76 28.15
C SER A 35 4.09 -8.99 26.93
N LEU A 36 3.10 -9.53 26.22
CA LEU A 36 2.46 -8.82 25.12
C LEU A 36 2.07 -7.43 25.61
N PRO A 37 2.33 -6.37 24.83
CA PRO A 37 1.86 -5.04 25.19
C PRO A 37 0.36 -5.13 25.43
N MET A 38 -0.10 -4.84 26.66
CA MET A 38 -1.53 -4.79 26.93
C MET A 38 -2.12 -3.67 26.08
N LEU A 39 -3.02 -4.02 25.17
CA LEU A 39 -3.77 -3.05 24.38
C LEU A 39 -4.57 -2.15 25.32
N SER A 40 -4.53 -0.85 25.05
CA SER A 40 -5.45 0.12 25.66
C SER A 40 -6.90 -0.20 25.26
N ALA A 41 -7.87 0.40 25.96
CA ALA A 41 -9.29 0.20 25.65
C ALA A 41 -9.63 0.59 24.19
N CYS A 42 -9.01 1.65 23.68
CA CYS A 42 -9.20 2.10 22.30
C CYS A 42 -8.58 1.10 21.29
N GLU A 43 -7.36 0.63 21.55
CA GLU A 43 -6.71 -0.37 20.69
C GLU A 43 -7.46 -1.71 20.71
N LEU A 44 -8.02 -2.11 21.85
CA LEU A 44 -8.84 -3.31 21.95
C LEU A 44 -10.14 -3.17 21.14
N GLU A 45 -10.76 -1.99 21.15
CA GLU A 45 -11.93 -1.69 20.31
C GLU A 45 -11.57 -1.76 18.82
N LEU A 46 -10.42 -1.22 18.41
CA LEU A 46 -9.94 -1.30 17.03
C LEU A 46 -9.61 -2.72 16.60
N PHE A 47 -8.96 -3.50 17.47
CA PHE A 47 -8.70 -4.90 17.19
C PHE A 47 -10.01 -5.69 17.08
N SER A 48 -10.99 -5.43 17.96
CA SER A 48 -12.33 -6.01 17.85
C SER A 48 -12.98 -5.64 16.52
N HIS A 49 -12.95 -4.36 16.13
CA HIS A 49 -13.47 -3.89 14.84
C HIS A 49 -12.78 -4.59 13.66
N TYR A 50 -11.47 -4.84 13.73
CA TYR A 50 -10.78 -5.61 12.71
C TYR A 50 -11.35 -7.03 12.54
N ILE A 51 -11.48 -7.76 13.65
CA ILE A 51 -11.94 -9.15 13.66
C ILE A 51 -13.40 -9.26 13.21
N THR A 52 -14.25 -8.31 13.62
CA THR A 52 -15.69 -8.39 13.33
C THR A 52 -16.09 -7.74 12.02
N HIS A 53 -15.29 -6.80 11.50
CA HIS A 53 -15.65 -5.96 10.35
C HIS A 53 -14.53 -5.86 9.31
N THR A 54 -13.39 -5.20 9.61
CA THR A 54 -12.35 -4.87 8.61
C THR A 54 -11.84 -6.08 7.83
N SER A 55 -11.59 -7.21 8.51
CA SER A 55 -11.14 -8.46 7.89
C SER A 55 -12.18 -9.13 6.97
N ARG A 56 -13.44 -8.70 7.03
CA ARG A 56 -14.56 -9.25 6.25
C ARG A 56 -14.94 -8.40 5.05
N VAL A 57 -14.64 -7.09 5.07
CA VAL A 57 -15.00 -6.15 4.00
C VAL A 57 -13.91 -5.94 2.94
N ILE A 58 -12.72 -6.52 3.13
CA ILE A 58 -11.58 -6.45 2.19
C ILE A 58 -11.50 -7.67 1.22
N PRO A 59 -11.69 -8.92 1.68
CA PRO A 59 -11.54 -10.11 0.83
C PRO A 59 -12.50 -10.15 -0.35
N HIS A 60 -12.03 -10.57 -1.53
CA HIS A 60 -12.91 -10.84 -2.70
C HIS A 60 -13.16 -12.34 -2.96
N GLY A 61 -12.35 -13.22 -2.40
CA GLY A 61 -12.54 -14.65 -2.53
C GLY A 61 -12.03 -15.41 -1.32
N LYS A 62 -12.25 -16.73 -1.34
CA LYS A 62 -11.78 -17.64 -0.28
C LYS A 62 -10.28 -17.54 -0.02
N GLU A 63 -9.52 -17.26 -1.08
CA GLU A 63 -8.06 -17.06 -1.06
C GLU A 63 -7.60 -15.85 -0.21
N ASP A 64 -8.47 -14.86 0.00
CA ASP A 64 -8.18 -13.67 0.80
C ASP A 64 -8.77 -13.76 2.20
N MET A 65 -9.82 -14.58 2.40
CA MET A 65 -10.51 -14.72 3.68
C MET A 65 -9.62 -15.30 4.76
N PHE A 66 -8.96 -16.44 4.50
CA PHE A 66 -8.10 -17.07 5.51
C PHE A 66 -6.95 -16.15 5.96
N PRO A 67 -6.15 -15.56 5.05
CA PRO A 67 -5.10 -14.63 5.44
C PRO A 67 -5.61 -13.50 6.33
N LEU A 68 -6.69 -12.81 5.94
CA LEU A 68 -7.16 -11.60 6.65
C LEU A 68 -7.94 -11.90 7.93
N GLN A 69 -8.70 -12.99 7.99
CA GLN A 69 -9.58 -13.28 9.13
C GLN A 69 -8.93 -14.16 10.20
N ILE A 70 -7.92 -14.96 9.83
CA ILE A 70 -7.29 -15.94 10.73
C ILE A 70 -5.77 -15.73 10.76
N GLY A 71 -5.13 -15.73 9.59
CA GLY A 71 -3.67 -15.68 9.49
C GLY A 71 -3.04 -14.44 10.14
N MET A 72 -3.45 -13.25 9.69
CA MET A 72 -2.93 -11.97 10.18
C MET A 72 -3.23 -11.75 11.68
N PRO A 73 -4.47 -11.97 12.18
CA PRO A 73 -4.74 -11.91 13.63
C PRO A 73 -3.86 -12.81 14.48
N ASN A 74 -3.63 -14.06 14.05
CA ASN A 74 -2.81 -15.00 14.82
C ASN A 74 -1.35 -14.53 14.87
N LEU A 75 -0.82 -13.98 13.78
CA LEU A 75 0.51 -13.39 13.75
C LEU A 75 0.62 -12.13 14.62
N ALA A 76 -0.46 -11.35 14.73
CA ALA A 76 -0.50 -10.14 15.55
C ALA A 76 -0.27 -10.42 17.04
N PHE A 77 -0.71 -11.58 17.52
CA PHE A 77 -0.51 -11.98 18.92
C PHE A 77 0.94 -12.36 19.25
N THR A 78 1.80 -12.57 18.26
CA THR A 78 3.21 -12.89 18.46
C THR A 78 4.15 -11.82 17.91
N ASN A 79 3.62 -10.90 17.10
CA ASN A 79 4.38 -9.84 16.46
C ASN A 79 3.74 -8.45 16.68
N PRO A 80 4.36 -7.58 17.51
CA PRO A 80 3.85 -6.24 17.77
C PRO A 80 3.72 -5.35 16.53
N ALA A 81 4.61 -5.47 15.53
CA ALA A 81 4.51 -4.69 14.31
C ALA A 81 3.25 -5.08 13.52
N VAL A 82 2.95 -6.37 13.40
CA VAL A 82 1.72 -6.86 12.75
C VAL A 82 0.48 -6.36 13.49
N MET A 83 0.50 -6.36 14.82
CA MET A 83 -0.58 -5.77 15.61
C MET A 83 -0.77 -4.28 15.29
N HIS A 84 0.30 -3.48 15.27
CA HIS A 84 0.22 -2.07 14.90
C HIS A 84 -0.32 -1.87 13.48
N SER A 85 0.11 -2.68 12.50
CA SER A 85 -0.45 -2.63 11.15
C SER A 85 -1.95 -2.95 11.09
N ILE A 86 -2.41 -3.92 11.89
CA ILE A 86 -3.85 -4.25 12.03
C ILE A 86 -4.62 -3.07 12.64
N LEU A 87 -4.10 -2.48 13.71
CA LEU A 87 -4.73 -1.34 14.40
C LEU A 87 -4.82 -0.11 13.48
N ALA A 88 -3.77 0.18 12.71
CA ALA A 88 -3.76 1.26 11.73
C ALA A 88 -4.82 1.06 10.64
N LEU A 89 -4.89 -0.15 10.06
CA LEU A 89 -5.89 -0.49 9.05
C LEU A 89 -7.32 -0.46 9.60
N ALA A 90 -7.53 -0.97 10.82
CA ALA A 90 -8.83 -0.95 11.47
C ALA A 90 -9.29 0.47 11.80
N ALA A 91 -8.38 1.33 12.27
CA ALA A 91 -8.66 2.74 12.51
C ALA A 91 -9.11 3.46 11.22
N SER A 92 -8.39 3.24 10.11
CA SER A 92 -8.78 3.76 8.79
C SER A 92 -10.16 3.27 8.33
N CYS A 93 -10.43 1.96 8.46
CA CYS A 93 -11.73 1.37 8.14
C CYS A 93 -12.86 1.97 9.01
N LYS A 94 -12.63 2.12 10.31
CA LYS A 94 -13.60 2.72 11.23
C LYS A 94 -13.83 4.20 10.90
N CYS A 95 -12.81 4.96 10.48
CA CYS A 95 -13.00 6.33 9.99
C CYS A 95 -13.91 6.36 8.75
N HIS A 96 -13.72 5.43 7.81
CA HIS A 96 -14.59 5.29 6.64
C HIS A 96 -16.05 5.00 7.06
N ASP A 97 -16.27 4.10 8.01
CA ASP A 97 -17.61 3.78 8.52
C ASP A 97 -18.28 5.00 9.18
N MET A 98 -17.52 5.76 9.96
CA MET A 98 -17.99 6.99 10.60
C MET A 98 -18.40 8.05 9.56
N MET A 99 -17.65 8.15 8.45
CA MET A 99 -17.95 9.04 7.32
C MET A 99 -19.20 8.61 6.55
N GLY A 100 -19.51 7.32 6.50
CA GLY A 100 -20.74 6.77 5.91
C GLY A 100 -22.00 7.08 6.71
N SER A 101 -21.88 7.44 8.00
CA SER A 101 -23.02 7.85 8.82
C SER A 101 -23.46 9.29 8.48
N TRP A 102 -24.66 9.44 7.91
CA TRP A 102 -25.19 10.70 7.37
C TRP A 102 -25.56 11.71 8.46
N ALA A 103 -24.57 12.34 9.09
CA ALA A 103 -24.60 13.62 9.79
C ALA A 103 -23.27 13.81 10.53
N THR A 104 -22.23 14.26 9.84
CA THR A 104 -20.95 14.58 10.47
C THR A 104 -21.00 16.00 11.00
N SER A 105 -21.42 16.16 12.26
CA SER A 105 -21.21 17.40 13.01
C SER A 105 -19.71 17.70 13.13
N PRO A 106 -19.30 18.97 13.32
CA PRO A 106 -17.88 19.31 13.51
C PRO A 106 -17.16 18.48 14.58
N ALA A 107 -17.84 18.13 15.69
CA ALA A 107 -17.29 17.27 16.73
C ALA A 107 -16.91 15.86 16.22
N LYS A 108 -17.76 15.27 15.37
CA LYS A 108 -17.49 13.96 14.76
C LYS A 108 -16.35 14.00 13.75
N LEU A 109 -16.10 15.16 13.12
CA LEU A 109 -14.94 15.33 12.25
C LEU A 109 -13.66 15.33 13.07
N GLU A 110 -13.65 15.96 14.24
CA GLU A 110 -12.49 15.92 15.13
C GLU A 110 -12.23 14.49 15.64
N ASP A 111 -13.28 13.73 15.99
CA ASP A 111 -13.13 12.32 16.36
C ASP A 111 -12.47 11.48 15.23
N ILE A 112 -12.82 11.77 13.96
CA ILE A 112 -12.20 11.13 12.80
C ILE A 112 -10.75 11.58 12.63
N CYS A 113 -10.45 12.87 12.81
CA CYS A 113 -9.09 13.39 12.77
C CYS A 113 -8.21 12.72 13.83
N ASP A 114 -8.70 12.60 15.07
CA ASP A 114 -7.98 11.95 16.16
C ASP A 114 -7.74 10.46 15.89
N LEU A 115 -8.73 9.78 15.31
CA LEU A 115 -8.59 8.38 14.94
C LEU A 115 -7.61 8.18 13.78
N LEU A 116 -7.57 9.10 12.80
CA LEU A 116 -6.56 9.11 11.73
C LEU A 116 -5.15 9.32 12.30
N ARG A 117 -4.97 10.27 13.22
CA ARG A 117 -3.69 10.49 13.91
C ARG A 117 -3.26 9.25 14.69
N LEU A 118 -4.20 8.54 15.33
CA LEU A 118 -3.91 7.27 15.99
C LEU A 118 -3.47 6.21 14.97
N ALA A 119 -4.12 6.14 13.82
CA ALA A 119 -3.74 5.25 12.74
C ALA A 119 -2.32 5.53 12.24
N ASP A 120 -1.96 6.79 12.04
CA ASP A 120 -0.62 7.22 11.63
C ASP A 120 0.45 6.84 12.66
N ARG A 121 0.17 7.01 13.96
CA ARG A 121 1.10 6.58 15.02
C ARG A 121 1.36 5.09 14.98
N HIS A 122 0.33 4.27 14.79
CA HIS A 122 0.49 2.83 14.66
C HIS A 122 1.24 2.45 13.37
N HIS A 123 0.92 3.10 12.26
CA HIS A 123 1.63 2.89 11.00
C HIS A 123 3.14 3.21 11.13
N GLN A 124 3.47 4.35 11.74
CA GLN A 124 4.86 4.75 11.97
C GLN A 124 5.58 3.77 12.90
N THR A 125 4.92 3.36 13.99
CA THR A 125 5.50 2.38 14.94
C THR A 125 5.77 1.04 14.25
N SER A 126 4.85 0.58 13.39
CA SER A 126 5.05 -0.63 12.58
C SER A 126 6.21 -0.47 11.60
N LEU A 127 6.35 0.69 10.96
CA LEU A 127 7.44 0.99 10.02
C LEU A 127 8.81 0.98 10.71
N ASP A 128 8.91 1.63 11.87
CA ASP A 128 10.16 1.72 12.63
C ASP A 128 10.63 0.32 13.07
N GLN A 129 9.70 -0.53 13.50
CA GLN A 129 10.00 -1.91 13.84
C GLN A 129 10.37 -2.74 12.60
N LEU A 130 9.66 -2.56 11.49
CA LEU A 130 9.90 -3.26 10.23
C LEU A 130 11.33 -3.05 9.71
N GLN A 131 11.88 -1.84 9.87
CA GLN A 131 13.26 -1.54 9.50
C GLN A 131 14.28 -2.37 10.29
N ASN A 132 13.99 -2.69 11.55
CA ASN A 132 14.83 -3.57 12.36
C ASN A 132 14.62 -5.04 11.96
N ASP A 133 13.37 -5.46 11.77
CA ASP A 133 13.01 -6.83 11.38
C ASP A 133 13.63 -7.22 10.03
N ILE A 134 13.72 -6.28 9.07
CA ILE A 134 14.41 -6.50 7.78
C ILE A 134 15.91 -6.76 8.00
N LYS A 135 16.58 -5.98 8.87
CA LYS A 135 18.01 -6.16 9.18
C LYS A 135 18.25 -7.51 9.86
N GLU A 136 17.34 -7.93 10.72
CA GLU A 136 17.38 -9.19 11.45
C GLU A 136 16.84 -10.38 10.65
N ARG A 137 16.41 -10.18 9.40
CA ARG A 137 15.85 -11.20 8.49
C ARG A 137 14.61 -11.90 9.04
N GLN A 138 13.82 -11.21 9.86
CA GLN A 138 12.56 -11.72 10.43
C GLN A 138 11.41 -11.65 9.40
N PHE A 139 11.52 -12.40 8.30
CA PHE A 139 10.59 -12.24 7.17
C PHE A 139 9.14 -12.63 7.47
N GLN A 140 8.90 -13.46 8.49
CA GLN A 140 7.57 -13.74 9.02
C GLN A 140 6.87 -12.48 9.58
N ALA A 141 7.65 -11.50 10.06
CA ALA A 141 7.14 -10.19 10.48
C ALA A 141 7.01 -9.24 9.29
N VAL A 142 7.96 -9.29 8.36
CA VAL A 142 8.05 -8.31 7.26
C VAL A 142 6.91 -8.44 6.27
N LEU A 143 6.60 -9.67 5.87
CA LEU A 143 5.62 -9.95 4.82
C LEU A 143 4.18 -9.58 5.19
N PRO A 144 3.65 -9.93 6.37
CA PRO A 144 2.32 -9.51 6.82
C PRO A 144 2.18 -7.99 6.85
N ASN A 145 3.18 -7.31 7.43
CA ASN A 145 3.20 -5.87 7.56
C ASN A 145 3.19 -5.19 6.19
N ALA A 146 4.00 -5.66 5.24
CA ALA A 146 4.01 -5.11 3.88
C ALA A 146 2.60 -5.14 3.23
N ALA A 147 1.87 -6.24 3.36
CA ALA A 147 0.52 -6.34 2.78
C ALA A 147 -0.52 -5.47 3.52
N LEU A 148 -0.50 -5.47 4.85
CA LEU A 148 -1.41 -4.65 5.65
C LEU A 148 -1.16 -3.16 5.46
N MET A 149 0.11 -2.76 5.29
CA MET A 149 0.49 -1.37 5.02
C MET A 149 -0.02 -0.86 3.67
N VAL A 150 -0.07 -1.70 2.62
CA VAL A 150 -0.66 -1.29 1.35
C VAL A 150 -2.15 -1.00 1.50
N LEU A 151 -2.87 -1.89 2.19
CA LEU A 151 -4.30 -1.69 2.49
C LEU A 151 -4.51 -0.44 3.35
N TYR A 152 -3.65 -0.23 4.35
CA TYR A 152 -3.68 0.97 5.18
C TYR A 152 -3.43 2.22 4.35
N ALA A 153 -2.36 2.29 3.56
CA ALA A 153 -1.98 3.49 2.84
C ALA A 153 -3.07 3.93 1.84
N LEU A 154 -3.69 2.98 1.14
CA LEU A 154 -4.79 3.25 0.23
C LEU A 154 -6.06 3.68 0.97
N SER A 155 -6.49 2.91 1.98
CA SER A 155 -7.71 3.25 2.74
C SER A 155 -7.58 4.59 3.45
N CYS A 156 -6.42 4.85 4.07
CA CYS A 156 -6.16 6.06 4.82
C CYS A 156 -6.12 7.27 3.89
N HIS A 157 -5.49 7.15 2.72
CA HIS A 157 -5.54 8.19 1.68
C HIS A 157 -6.98 8.48 1.24
N TYR A 158 -7.77 7.45 0.96
CA TYR A 158 -9.17 7.63 0.59
C TYR A 158 -10.02 8.28 1.69
N VAL A 159 -9.83 7.90 2.95
CA VAL A 159 -10.51 8.56 4.08
C VAL A 159 -10.14 10.04 4.15
N ARG A 160 -8.86 10.40 3.97
CA ARG A 160 -8.44 11.81 3.92
C ARG A 160 -9.06 12.57 2.74
N VAL A 161 -9.23 11.93 1.58
CA VAL A 161 -9.97 12.49 0.44
C VAL A 161 -11.43 12.76 0.82
N LEU A 162 -12.11 11.80 1.45
CA LEU A 162 -13.49 11.99 1.92
C LEU A 162 -13.56 13.13 2.94
N LEU A 163 -12.61 13.17 3.88
CA LEU A 163 -12.54 14.19 4.92
C LEU A 163 -12.37 15.59 4.31
N ALA A 164 -11.44 15.76 3.38
CA ALA A 164 -11.21 17.03 2.68
C ALA A 164 -12.46 17.52 1.93
N ARG A 165 -13.18 16.61 1.25
CA ARG A 165 -14.44 16.96 0.58
C ARG A 165 -15.52 17.41 1.57
N ARG A 166 -15.69 16.70 2.68
CA ARG A 166 -16.67 17.05 3.72
C ARG A 166 -16.31 18.37 4.40
N ALA A 167 -15.04 18.58 4.72
CA ALA A 167 -14.57 19.83 5.29
C ALA A 167 -14.81 21.02 4.36
N LYS A 168 -14.57 20.86 3.05
CA LYS A 168 -14.90 21.87 2.03
C LYS A 168 -16.41 22.17 1.98
N GLN A 169 -17.27 21.14 2.03
CA GLN A 169 -18.73 21.33 2.08
C GLN A 169 -19.18 22.10 3.32
N LEU A 170 -18.56 21.82 4.46
CA LEU A 170 -18.87 22.44 5.75
C LEU A 170 -18.10 23.75 6.01
N ARG A 171 -17.19 24.14 5.09
CA ARG A 171 -16.28 25.30 5.22
C ARG A 171 -15.43 25.26 6.49
N ILE A 172 -14.97 24.07 6.86
CA ILE A 172 -14.06 23.84 7.98
C ILE A 172 -12.65 23.72 7.41
N LEU A 173 -11.69 24.40 8.04
CA LEU A 173 -10.28 24.25 7.71
C LEU A 173 -9.75 23.00 8.43
N LEU A 174 -9.16 22.08 7.67
CA LEU A 174 -8.48 20.93 8.23
C LEU A 174 -7.02 21.26 8.53
N SER A 175 -6.46 20.56 9.50
CA SER A 175 -5.02 20.62 9.76
C SER A 175 -4.24 19.85 8.69
N ASN A 176 -3.02 20.27 8.41
CA ASN A 176 -2.19 19.71 7.32
C ASN A 176 -1.83 18.23 7.51
N ASP A 177 -1.82 17.73 8.75
CA ASP A 177 -1.53 16.32 9.09
C ASP A 177 -2.63 15.35 8.62
N VAL A 178 -3.86 15.83 8.44
CA VAL A 178 -5.01 15.00 8.01
C VAL A 178 -5.40 15.23 6.55
N LEU A 179 -4.73 16.15 5.86
CA LEU A 179 -4.97 16.41 4.45
C LEU A 179 -4.33 15.34 3.55
N PRO A 180 -4.92 15.01 2.38
CA PRO A 180 -4.38 14.02 1.44
C PRO A 180 -3.17 14.56 0.65
N PHE A 181 -2.14 15.06 1.34
CA PHE A 181 -0.96 15.68 0.73
C PHE A 181 0.02 14.68 0.14
N GLN A 182 0.09 13.48 0.71
CA GLN A 182 1.25 12.63 0.54
C GLN A 182 1.03 11.60 -0.56
N SER A 183 1.90 11.60 -1.57
CA SER A 183 2.05 10.50 -2.55
C SER A 183 2.55 9.18 -1.92
N GLN A 184 2.57 9.11 -0.58
CA GLN A 184 2.98 7.94 0.22
C GLN A 184 2.22 6.66 -0.12
N TRP A 185 0.98 6.75 -0.58
CA TRP A 185 0.23 5.58 -1.02
C TRP A 185 0.89 4.90 -2.23
N ILE A 186 1.44 5.68 -3.17
CA ILE A 186 2.22 5.17 -4.32
C ILE A 186 3.49 4.45 -3.82
N THR A 187 4.23 5.11 -2.91
CA THR A 187 5.46 4.54 -2.34
C THR A 187 5.18 3.26 -1.57
N SER A 188 4.09 3.21 -0.79
CA SER A 188 3.72 2.05 0.02
C SER A 188 3.43 0.81 -0.82
N ILE A 189 2.68 1.00 -1.92
CA ILE A 189 2.39 -0.06 -2.89
C ILE A 189 3.69 -0.58 -3.51
N ARG A 190 4.54 0.32 -4.00
CA ARG A 190 5.80 -0.05 -4.62
C ARG A 190 6.76 -0.72 -3.64
N ALA A 191 6.85 -0.23 -2.41
CA ALA A 191 7.72 -0.75 -1.37
C ALA A 191 7.35 -2.19 -1.01
N ALA A 192 6.05 -2.49 -0.85
CA ALA A 192 5.60 -3.85 -0.57
C ALA A 192 5.94 -4.82 -1.70
N HIS A 193 5.78 -4.41 -2.96
CA HIS A 193 6.16 -5.22 -4.11
C HIS A 193 7.67 -5.46 -4.18
N VAL A 194 8.48 -4.40 -4.04
CA VAL A 194 9.95 -4.50 -4.08
C VAL A 194 10.46 -5.35 -2.92
N ALA A 195 9.90 -5.21 -1.73
CA ALA A 195 10.23 -6.06 -0.59
C ALA A 195 9.93 -7.53 -0.89
N PHE A 196 8.73 -7.84 -1.39
CA PHE A 196 8.35 -9.21 -1.71
C PHE A 196 9.25 -9.81 -2.80
N VAL A 197 9.41 -9.14 -3.95
CA VAL A 197 10.22 -9.64 -5.07
C VAL A 197 11.71 -9.71 -4.70
N GLY A 198 12.20 -8.75 -3.92
CA GLY A 198 13.57 -8.75 -3.41
C GLY A 198 13.86 -9.99 -2.56
N LEU A 199 12.90 -10.41 -1.74
CA LEU A 199 13.02 -11.65 -0.95
C LEU A 199 13.03 -12.93 -1.80
N LEU A 200 12.56 -12.88 -3.05
CA LEU A 200 12.60 -14.02 -3.96
C LEU A 200 13.95 -14.19 -4.67
N GLN A 201 14.88 -13.24 -4.51
CA GLN A 201 16.15 -13.28 -5.23
C GLN A 201 17.07 -14.41 -4.71
N PRO A 202 17.74 -15.18 -5.60
CA PRO A 202 18.57 -16.32 -5.22
C PRO A 202 19.70 -16.03 -4.22
N GLY A 203 20.18 -14.77 -4.15
CA GLY A 203 21.28 -14.36 -3.27
C GLY A 203 20.94 -14.32 -1.77
N LEU A 204 19.65 -14.41 -1.40
CA LEU A 204 19.19 -14.47 -0.01
C LEU A 204 18.97 -15.91 0.48
N ARG A 205 19.15 -16.92 -0.37
CA ARG A 205 19.06 -18.33 0.01
C ARG A 205 20.12 -18.63 1.08
N SER A 206 19.69 -19.17 2.21
CA SER A 206 20.62 -19.83 3.13
C SER A 206 21.31 -20.96 2.36
N ASN A 207 22.61 -21.20 2.58
CA ASN A 207 23.37 -22.29 1.96
C ASN A 207 22.93 -23.68 2.50
N GLY A 208 21.64 -23.96 2.48
CA GLY A 208 21.02 -25.19 2.94
C GLY A 208 20.30 -25.88 1.79
N ARG A 209 20.82 -27.06 1.43
CA ARG A 209 20.21 -28.22 0.74
C ARG A 209 19.22 -27.97 -0.44
N PRO A 210 19.41 -28.62 -1.60
CA PRO A 210 18.48 -28.49 -2.72
C PRO A 210 17.04 -28.90 -2.34
N ALA A 211 16.07 -28.05 -2.70
CA ALA A 211 14.64 -28.24 -2.47
C ALA A 211 14.19 -29.61 -2.97
N SER A 212 13.57 -30.39 -2.08
CA SER A 212 12.98 -31.68 -2.44
C SER A 212 11.56 -31.43 -3.01
N PRO A 213 11.16 -32.07 -4.13
CA PRO A 213 9.86 -31.86 -4.79
C PRO A 213 8.64 -32.34 -3.96
N ARG A 214 8.83 -32.70 -2.69
CA ARG A 214 7.79 -33.17 -1.76
C ARG A 214 7.10 -32.04 -0.98
N SER A 215 7.61 -30.81 -1.03
CA SER A 215 7.08 -29.69 -0.23
C SER A 215 5.80 -29.06 -0.81
N ASP A 216 5.67 -29.02 -2.13
CA ASP A 216 4.55 -28.32 -2.78
C ASP A 216 3.22 -29.04 -2.61
N ALA A 217 3.19 -30.38 -2.73
CA ALA A 217 1.97 -31.17 -2.58
C ALA A 217 1.36 -31.10 -1.17
N ARG A 218 2.20 -31.08 -0.13
CA ARG A 218 1.74 -30.98 1.27
C ARG A 218 1.21 -29.58 1.60
N ALA A 219 1.83 -28.53 1.04
CA ALA A 219 1.36 -27.15 1.21
C ALA A 219 0.07 -26.86 0.41
N GLU A 220 -0.21 -27.61 -0.65
CA GLU A 220 -1.49 -27.59 -1.36
C GLU A 220 -2.57 -28.37 -0.58
N GLU A 221 -2.24 -29.52 0.00
CA GLU A 221 -3.15 -30.30 0.86
C GLU A 221 -3.55 -29.53 2.14
N GLU A 222 -2.59 -28.91 2.84
CA GLU A 222 -2.87 -28.05 4.01
C GLU A 222 -3.75 -26.84 3.65
N GLU A 223 -3.60 -26.26 2.45
CA GLU A 223 -4.44 -25.17 1.98
C GLU A 223 -5.86 -25.66 1.63
N VAL A 224 -6.00 -26.81 0.98
CA VAL A 224 -7.33 -27.41 0.72
C VAL A 224 -8.04 -27.70 2.04
N GLU A 225 -7.32 -28.15 3.08
CA GLU A 225 -7.87 -28.39 4.41
C GLU A 225 -8.23 -27.09 5.16
N LEU A 226 -7.39 -26.05 5.08
CA LEU A 226 -7.67 -24.71 5.63
C LEU A 226 -8.84 -24.01 4.92
N LEU A 227 -8.98 -24.21 3.60
CA LEU A 227 -10.09 -23.71 2.78
C LEU A 227 -11.36 -24.58 2.87
N ALA A 228 -11.26 -25.80 3.42
CA ALA A 228 -12.36 -26.76 3.61
C ALA A 228 -12.95 -26.78 5.02
N SER A 229 -12.47 -25.94 5.95
CA SER A 229 -13.06 -25.80 7.29
C SER A 229 -14.56 -25.44 7.20
N PRO A 230 -15.42 -26.04 8.05
CA PRO A 230 -16.86 -26.03 7.82
C PRO A 230 -17.43 -24.63 8.01
N SER A 231 -18.12 -24.16 6.97
CA SER A 231 -19.09 -23.08 7.07
C SER A 231 -20.00 -23.37 8.27
N GLY A 232 -20.05 -22.45 9.25
CA GLY A 232 -21.01 -22.51 10.35
C GLY A 232 -22.47 -22.54 9.85
N PRO A 233 -23.44 -22.82 10.75
CA PRO A 233 -24.82 -23.08 10.35
C PRO A 233 -25.43 -21.88 9.61
N PRO A 234 -26.40 -22.11 8.70
CA PRO A 234 -27.06 -21.06 7.97
C PRO A 234 -28.14 -20.44 8.85
N GLU A 235 -27.79 -19.42 9.64
CA GLU A 235 -28.78 -18.69 10.43
C GLU A 235 -28.63 -17.17 10.27
N GLY A 236 -29.68 -16.59 9.68
CA GLY A 236 -30.25 -15.30 10.05
C GLY A 236 -29.44 -14.04 9.75
N ASP A 237 -29.79 -13.38 8.64
CA ASP A 237 -29.63 -11.93 8.47
C ASP A 237 -28.19 -11.38 8.43
N GLN A 238 -27.28 -12.06 7.71
CA GLN A 238 -25.97 -11.49 7.38
C GLN A 238 -26.12 -10.43 6.27
N SER A 239 -26.02 -9.16 6.67
CA SER A 239 -25.94 -8.02 5.77
C SER A 239 -24.93 -8.24 4.64
N THR A 240 -25.44 -8.29 3.42
CA THR A 240 -24.98 -7.64 2.18
C THR A 240 -23.53 -7.10 2.09
N TYR A 241 -22.49 -7.85 2.47
CA TYR A 241 -21.11 -7.49 2.09
C TYR A 241 -20.80 -8.08 0.72
N THR A 242 -21.26 -7.42 -0.33
CA THR A 242 -20.82 -7.72 -1.69
C THR A 242 -19.35 -7.31 -1.80
N SER A 243 -18.43 -8.28 -1.92
CA SER A 243 -17.05 -7.92 -2.19
C SER A 243 -16.96 -7.25 -3.56
N GLU A 244 -16.55 -5.99 -3.58
CA GLU A 244 -16.41 -5.22 -4.80
C GLU A 244 -14.99 -5.35 -5.35
N ASP A 245 -14.87 -5.67 -6.64
CA ASP A 245 -13.63 -5.58 -7.43
C ASP A 245 -13.55 -4.23 -8.18
N GLY A 246 -14.55 -3.37 -7.98
CA GLY A 246 -14.88 -2.21 -8.79
C GLY A 246 -15.83 -2.54 -9.94
N PRO A 247 -16.13 -1.57 -10.82
CA PRO A 247 -16.58 -0.22 -10.46
C PRO A 247 -17.87 -0.22 -9.63
N ALA A 248 -18.18 0.89 -8.96
CA ALA A 248 -19.50 1.12 -8.39
C ALA A 248 -20.57 1.05 -9.49
N GLU A 249 -21.82 0.75 -9.13
CA GLU A 249 -22.86 0.44 -10.12
C GLU A 249 -23.11 1.58 -11.13
N GLU A 250 -23.09 2.83 -10.67
CA GLU A 250 -23.25 3.98 -11.58
C GLU A 250 -22.06 4.14 -12.52
N THR A 251 -20.85 3.96 -12.03
CA THR A 251 -19.61 4.01 -12.82
C THR A 251 -19.57 2.87 -13.83
N ARG A 252 -20.01 1.67 -13.45
CA ARG A 252 -20.18 0.51 -14.34
C ARG A 252 -21.14 0.82 -15.48
N ARG A 253 -22.27 1.46 -15.18
CA ARG A 253 -23.32 1.73 -16.15
C ARG A 253 -23.00 2.89 -17.08
N LEU A 254 -22.36 3.94 -16.57
CA LEU A 254 -22.25 5.23 -17.26
C LEU A 254 -20.84 5.56 -17.74
N LEU A 255 -19.81 5.33 -16.92
CA LEU A 255 -18.44 5.71 -17.26
C LEU A 255 -17.71 4.60 -18.04
N LEU A 256 -17.85 3.35 -17.60
CA LEU A 256 -17.13 2.22 -18.20
C LEU A 256 -17.39 2.09 -19.72
N PRO A 257 -18.64 2.15 -20.25
CA PRO A 257 -18.87 2.04 -21.69
C PRO A 257 -18.21 3.17 -22.50
N ILE A 258 -18.15 4.38 -21.94
CA ILE A 258 -17.50 5.53 -22.57
C ILE A 258 -15.99 5.28 -22.64
N ILE A 259 -15.38 4.83 -21.55
CA ILE A 259 -13.94 4.49 -21.55
C ILE A 259 -13.67 3.37 -22.55
N SER A 260 -14.43 2.27 -22.51
CA SER A 260 -14.23 1.12 -23.41
C SER A 260 -14.33 1.49 -24.90
N THR A 261 -15.08 2.53 -25.26
CA THR A 261 -15.22 2.99 -26.66
C THR A 261 -14.24 4.09 -27.05
N THR A 262 -13.62 4.78 -26.09
CA THR A 262 -12.77 5.94 -26.36
C THR A 262 -11.28 5.74 -26.03
N TYR A 263 -10.93 4.69 -25.28
CA TYR A 263 -9.55 4.50 -24.80
C TYR A 263 -8.53 4.32 -25.94
N GLU A 264 -8.86 3.62 -27.02
CA GLU A 264 -7.91 3.39 -28.12
C GLU A 264 -7.50 4.70 -28.80
N ALA A 265 -8.48 5.57 -29.08
CA ALA A 265 -8.23 6.89 -29.63
C ALA A 265 -7.45 7.77 -28.65
N ALA A 266 -7.75 7.70 -27.36
CA ALA A 266 -7.03 8.42 -26.32
C ALA A 266 -5.56 7.99 -26.22
N LEU A 267 -5.29 6.68 -26.23
CA LEU A 267 -3.94 6.12 -26.22
C LEU A 267 -3.16 6.47 -27.50
N ALA A 268 -3.81 6.44 -28.68
CA ALA A 268 -3.17 6.86 -29.92
C ALA A 268 -2.71 8.32 -29.86
N LYS A 269 -3.53 9.21 -29.29
CA LYS A 269 -3.20 10.62 -29.06
C LYS A 269 -2.09 10.79 -28.02
N LEU A 270 -2.16 10.06 -26.90
CA LEU A 270 -1.10 10.03 -25.89
C LEU A 270 0.23 9.59 -26.48
N ARG A 271 0.23 8.53 -27.29
CA ARG A 271 1.42 8.06 -28.01
C ARG A 271 1.93 9.09 -28.99
N ALA A 272 1.07 9.75 -29.77
CA ALA A 272 1.49 10.79 -30.70
C ALA A 272 2.17 11.98 -29.98
N ARG A 273 1.65 12.40 -28.82
CA ARG A 273 2.26 13.46 -28.01
C ARG A 273 3.62 13.04 -27.42
N ASN A 274 3.72 11.79 -26.99
CA ASN A 274 4.94 11.25 -26.40
C ASN A 274 5.93 10.68 -27.44
N GLY A 275 5.54 10.51 -28.70
CA GLY A 275 6.38 9.94 -29.77
C GLY A 275 7.58 10.80 -30.14
N LYS A 276 7.61 12.08 -29.71
CA LYS A 276 8.82 12.91 -29.75
C LYS A 276 9.95 12.37 -28.87
N LEU A 277 9.67 11.45 -27.93
CA LEU A 277 10.70 10.74 -27.16
C LEU A 277 11.49 9.72 -28.01
N GLU A 278 10.93 9.19 -29.09
CA GLU A 278 11.60 8.15 -29.90
C GLU A 278 12.49 8.73 -31.03
N LEU A 279 12.33 10.02 -31.35
CA LEU A 279 12.93 10.66 -32.53
C LEU A 279 14.16 11.54 -32.23
N SER A 280 14.58 11.65 -30.96
CA SER A 280 15.80 12.37 -30.60
C SER A 280 17.03 11.51 -30.85
N SER A 281 17.92 11.96 -31.73
CA SER A 281 19.24 11.34 -32.01
C SER A 281 20.28 11.63 -30.91
N GLU A 282 19.93 12.38 -29.87
CA GLU A 282 20.77 12.60 -28.69
C GLU A 282 20.57 11.47 -27.67
N PRO A 283 21.54 11.16 -26.79
CA PRO A 283 21.34 10.18 -25.73
C PRO A 283 20.06 10.54 -24.97
N LEU A 284 19.08 9.64 -25.05
CA LEU A 284 17.78 9.86 -24.44
C LEU A 284 17.98 9.99 -22.92
N ASP A 285 17.44 11.04 -22.32
CA ASP A 285 17.41 11.18 -20.87
C ASP A 285 16.76 9.93 -20.27
N ASP A 286 17.46 9.25 -19.35
CA ASP A 286 16.99 8.01 -18.68
C ASP A 286 15.56 8.18 -18.13
N LYS A 287 15.20 9.40 -17.72
CA LYS A 287 13.86 9.77 -17.25
C LYS A 287 12.79 9.75 -18.34
N LEU A 288 13.13 10.14 -19.57
CA LEU A 288 12.24 10.05 -20.72
C LEU A 288 12.09 8.60 -21.16
N GLU A 289 13.16 7.81 -21.19
CA GLU A 289 13.07 6.36 -21.45
C GLU A 289 12.14 5.66 -20.44
N ALA A 290 12.25 6.04 -19.16
CA ALA A 290 11.35 5.56 -18.11
C ALA A 290 9.87 5.90 -18.40
N CYS A 291 9.58 7.09 -18.93
CA CYS A 291 8.24 7.47 -19.37
C CYS A 291 7.77 6.63 -20.56
N GLY A 292 8.63 6.40 -21.56
CA GLY A 292 8.31 5.54 -22.71
C GLY A 292 7.95 4.11 -22.28
N THR A 293 8.73 3.54 -21.36
CA THR A 293 8.43 2.22 -20.78
C THR A 293 7.10 2.21 -20.03
N ALA A 294 6.82 3.26 -19.24
CA ALA A 294 5.54 3.37 -18.53
C ALA A 294 4.35 3.50 -19.48
N LEU A 295 4.51 4.19 -20.61
CA LEU A 295 3.47 4.29 -21.65
C LEU A 295 3.13 2.92 -22.25
N VAL A 296 4.13 2.11 -22.61
CA VAL A 296 3.91 0.76 -23.14
C VAL A 296 3.14 -0.10 -22.14
N LEU A 297 3.55 -0.09 -20.86
CA LEU A 297 2.86 -0.83 -19.79
C LEU A 297 1.42 -0.35 -19.58
N LEU A 298 1.18 0.96 -19.71
CA LEU A 298 -0.16 1.53 -19.60
C LEU A 298 -1.06 1.05 -20.75
N GLU A 299 -0.54 1.05 -21.97
CA GLU A 299 -1.27 0.57 -23.15
C GLU A 299 -1.63 -0.90 -22.99
N GLU A 300 -0.68 -1.75 -22.61
CA GLU A 300 -0.94 -3.16 -22.31
C GLU A 300 -2.02 -3.32 -21.22
N LEU A 301 -1.96 -2.52 -20.16
CA LEU A 301 -2.96 -2.54 -19.10
C LEU A 301 -4.37 -2.20 -19.60
N PHE A 302 -4.54 -1.16 -20.42
CA PHE A 302 -5.83 -0.80 -21.00
C PHE A 302 -6.41 -1.93 -21.85
N HIS A 303 -5.61 -2.51 -22.76
CA HIS A 303 -6.05 -3.65 -23.58
C HIS A 303 -6.42 -4.85 -22.70
N THR A 304 -5.67 -5.08 -21.64
CA THR A 304 -5.92 -6.17 -20.71
C THR A 304 -7.23 -5.93 -19.94
N VAL A 305 -7.50 -4.69 -19.47
CA VAL A 305 -8.67 -4.36 -18.62
C VAL A 305 -9.95 -4.26 -19.44
N MET A 306 -9.86 -3.67 -20.64
CA MET A 306 -11.00 -3.46 -21.55
C MET A 306 -11.23 -4.67 -22.47
N GLY A 307 -10.19 -5.44 -22.74
CA GLY A 307 -10.26 -6.65 -23.56
C GLY A 307 -11.01 -7.76 -22.86
N ASN A 308 -11.85 -8.45 -23.62
CA ASN A 308 -12.63 -9.60 -23.16
C ASN A 308 -11.82 -10.92 -23.25
N GLU A 309 -10.49 -10.84 -23.35
CA GLU A 309 -9.65 -12.01 -23.51
C GLU A 309 -9.71 -12.88 -22.25
N ALA A 310 -10.39 -14.02 -22.38
CA ALA A 310 -10.25 -15.11 -21.44
C ALA A 310 -8.79 -15.53 -21.45
N PHE A 311 -8.05 -15.15 -20.39
CA PHE A 311 -6.67 -15.56 -20.22
C PHE A 311 -6.56 -17.07 -20.28
N HIS A 312 -6.02 -17.59 -21.38
CA HIS A 312 -5.31 -18.86 -21.41
C HIS A 312 -3.92 -18.63 -20.80
N THR A 313 -3.86 -18.27 -19.52
CA THR A 313 -2.60 -18.41 -18.79
C THR A 313 -2.33 -19.89 -18.66
N LEU A 314 -1.36 -20.40 -19.44
CA LEU A 314 -0.63 -21.61 -19.04
C LEU A 314 -0.31 -21.47 -17.55
N PRO A 315 -0.51 -22.51 -16.73
CA PRO A 315 -0.12 -22.46 -15.32
C PRO A 315 1.39 -22.17 -15.28
N ARG A 316 1.73 -20.91 -15.03
CA ARG A 316 3.11 -20.50 -14.81
C ARG A 316 3.52 -21.27 -13.56
N LYS A 317 4.55 -22.12 -13.69
CA LYS A 317 5.03 -22.96 -12.58
C LYS A 317 5.13 -22.10 -11.32
N PRO A 318 4.70 -22.61 -10.15
CA PRO A 318 4.84 -21.87 -8.90
C PRO A 318 6.27 -21.36 -8.80
N HIS A 319 6.39 -20.07 -8.52
CA HIS A 319 7.70 -19.46 -8.31
C HIS A 319 8.39 -20.21 -7.17
N ASP A 320 9.63 -20.66 -7.39
CA ASP A 320 10.44 -21.28 -6.33
C ASP A 320 10.73 -20.22 -5.27
N PHE A 321 9.96 -20.25 -4.18
CA PHE A 321 10.00 -19.30 -3.07
C PHE A 321 11.15 -19.59 -2.08
N GLY A 322 12.14 -20.41 -2.45
CA GLY A 322 13.17 -21.02 -1.58
C GLY A 322 14.10 -20.12 -0.74
N ALA A 323 13.87 -18.81 -0.65
CA ALA A 323 14.48 -17.95 0.38
C ALA A 323 13.57 -17.74 1.61
N LEU A 324 12.34 -18.27 1.57
CA LEU A 324 11.29 -18.11 2.58
C LEU A 324 10.93 -19.46 3.24
N GLU A 325 11.90 -20.37 3.43
CA GLU A 325 11.66 -21.72 3.98
C GLU A 325 10.97 -21.70 5.35
N ASP A 326 11.25 -20.67 6.16
CA ASP A 326 10.65 -20.49 7.48
C ASP A 326 9.30 -19.75 7.43
N VAL A 327 8.82 -19.28 6.27
CA VAL A 327 7.57 -18.51 6.19
C VAL A 327 6.39 -19.41 5.80
N PRO A 328 5.23 -19.29 6.46
CA PRO A 328 4.04 -20.05 6.09
C PRO A 328 3.66 -19.88 4.61
N ALA A 329 3.39 -20.98 3.91
CA ALA A 329 3.10 -20.98 2.47
C ALA A 329 1.89 -20.09 2.11
N TRP A 330 0.86 -20.06 2.95
CA TRP A 330 -0.32 -19.22 2.76
C TRP A 330 0.04 -17.73 2.68
N LEU A 331 1.02 -17.28 3.47
CA LEU A 331 1.43 -15.89 3.56
C LEU A 331 2.21 -15.48 2.32
N VAL A 332 3.11 -16.37 1.86
CA VAL A 332 3.85 -16.18 0.61
C VAL A 332 2.90 -16.10 -0.58
N ARG A 333 1.93 -17.03 -0.69
CA ARG A 333 0.92 -17.03 -1.76
C ARG A 333 0.03 -15.79 -1.70
N TYR A 334 -0.41 -15.39 -0.50
CA TYR A 334 -1.21 -14.17 -0.32
C TYR A 334 -0.46 -12.93 -0.79
N LEU A 335 0.79 -12.75 -0.36
CA LEU A 335 1.67 -11.64 -0.77
C LEU A 335 1.91 -11.62 -2.27
N ALA A 336 2.18 -12.78 -2.88
CA ALA A 336 2.36 -12.87 -4.32
C ALA A 336 1.14 -12.31 -5.08
N ARG A 337 -0.07 -12.63 -4.60
CA ARG A 337 -1.33 -12.14 -5.19
C ARG A 337 -1.56 -10.65 -4.95
N VAL A 338 -1.38 -10.16 -3.72
CA VAL A 338 -1.71 -8.75 -3.38
C VAL A 338 -0.65 -7.75 -3.84
N THR A 339 0.59 -8.18 -4.04
CA THR A 339 1.66 -7.35 -4.62
C THR A 339 1.73 -7.47 -6.13
N SER A 340 0.81 -8.20 -6.77
CA SER A 340 0.79 -8.46 -8.21
C SER A 340 2.09 -9.10 -8.75
N ALA A 341 2.82 -9.82 -7.90
CA ALA A 341 3.93 -10.67 -8.33
C ALA A 341 3.43 -11.92 -9.07
N THR A 342 2.18 -12.31 -8.83
CA THR A 342 1.44 -13.26 -9.67
C THR A 342 0.31 -12.55 -10.43
N PRO A 343 0.02 -12.96 -11.68
CA PRO A 343 -1.12 -12.42 -12.41
C PRO A 343 -2.42 -12.64 -11.65
N SER A 344 -3.30 -11.64 -11.64
CA SER A 344 -4.62 -11.73 -11.04
C SER A 344 -5.69 -11.40 -12.06
N LYS A 345 -6.89 -11.97 -11.90
CA LYS A 345 -8.08 -11.60 -12.66
C LYS A 345 -8.79 -10.37 -12.10
N LEU A 346 -8.48 -10.01 -10.86
CA LEU A 346 -9.15 -8.91 -10.14
C LEU A 346 -8.73 -7.55 -10.71
N TRP A 347 -9.69 -6.72 -11.09
CA TRP A 347 -9.48 -5.38 -11.62
C TRP A 347 -8.65 -4.53 -10.66
N ARG A 348 -8.99 -4.54 -9.36
CA ARG A 348 -8.25 -3.80 -8.33
C ARG A 348 -6.77 -4.18 -8.26
N ARG A 349 -6.43 -5.45 -8.50
CA ARG A 349 -5.02 -5.91 -8.51
C ARG A 349 -4.32 -5.56 -9.81
N ARG A 350 -5.01 -5.68 -10.94
CA ARG A 350 -4.45 -5.44 -12.28
C ARG A 350 -4.17 -3.96 -12.51
N ILE A 351 -5.13 -3.09 -12.18
CA ILE A 351 -4.98 -1.64 -12.35
C ILE A 351 -3.87 -1.12 -11.43
N MET A 352 -3.85 -1.56 -10.16
CA MET A 352 -2.81 -1.12 -9.21
C MET A 352 -1.43 -1.76 -9.49
N ALA A 353 -1.36 -2.89 -10.21
CA ALA A 353 -0.09 -3.51 -10.62
C ALA A 353 0.77 -2.58 -11.48
N PHE A 354 0.17 -1.59 -12.15
CA PHE A 354 0.91 -0.58 -12.91
C PHE A 354 2.04 0.04 -12.09
N LEU A 355 1.74 0.47 -10.86
CA LEU A 355 2.72 1.08 -9.95
C LEU A 355 3.86 0.12 -9.59
N ASN A 356 3.61 -1.19 -9.62
CA ASN A 356 4.62 -2.21 -9.34
C ASN A 356 5.50 -2.55 -10.55
N GLN A 357 5.04 -2.25 -11.76
CA GLN A 357 5.71 -2.64 -13.01
C GLN A 357 6.47 -1.48 -13.67
N VAL A 358 6.00 -0.24 -13.51
CA VAL A 358 6.67 0.93 -14.11
C VAL A 358 8.09 1.13 -13.57
N PRO A 359 8.98 1.81 -14.32
CA PRO A 359 10.32 2.16 -13.85
C PRO A 359 10.29 3.06 -12.62
N PHE A 360 11.32 2.94 -11.78
CA PHE A 360 11.44 3.74 -10.56
C PHE A 360 11.53 5.25 -10.85
N ASP A 361 12.28 5.64 -11.89
CA ASP A 361 12.44 7.05 -12.23
C ASP A 361 11.14 7.71 -12.71
N PHE A 362 10.27 6.96 -13.40
CA PHE A 362 8.92 7.43 -13.74
C PHE A 362 8.11 7.74 -12.47
N LEU A 363 8.09 6.84 -11.48
CA LEU A 363 7.37 7.08 -10.23
C LEU A 363 7.95 8.28 -9.46
N ARG A 364 9.27 8.44 -9.47
CA ARG A 364 9.93 9.59 -8.82
C ARG A 364 9.49 10.91 -9.44
N LEU A 365 9.33 10.98 -10.77
CA LEU A 365 8.79 12.16 -11.45
C LEU A 365 7.35 12.45 -11.03
N VAL A 366 6.49 11.42 -11.04
CA VAL A 366 5.09 11.56 -10.63
C VAL A 366 4.97 12.03 -9.18
N GLN A 367 5.74 11.43 -8.27
CA GLN A 367 5.74 11.79 -6.84
C GLN A 367 6.17 13.23 -6.63
N ARG A 368 7.30 13.65 -7.23
CA ARG A 368 7.78 15.04 -7.14
C ARG A 368 6.72 16.02 -7.64
N ALA A 369 6.07 15.72 -8.76
CA ALA A 369 5.01 16.58 -9.28
C ALA A 369 3.82 16.65 -8.32
N LEU A 370 3.31 15.52 -7.82
CA LEU A 370 2.18 15.45 -6.89
C LEU A 370 2.44 16.15 -5.56
N ASP A 371 3.65 16.03 -5.03
CA ASP A 371 4.07 16.63 -3.76
C ASP A 371 4.17 18.18 -3.87
N CYS A 372 4.35 18.72 -5.09
CA CYS A 372 4.29 20.15 -5.37
C CYS A 372 2.87 20.69 -5.55
N MET A 373 1.84 19.85 -5.67
CA MET A 373 0.47 20.29 -5.93
C MET A 373 -0.28 20.62 -4.63
N PRO A 374 -0.86 21.82 -4.46
CA PRO A 374 -1.66 22.12 -3.28
C PRO A 374 -2.93 21.25 -3.24
N VAL A 375 -3.38 20.91 -2.03
CA VAL A 375 -4.62 20.15 -1.78
C VAL A 375 -5.83 21.10 -1.70
N GLU A 376 -5.63 22.29 -1.12
CA GLU A 376 -6.63 23.36 -0.99
C GLU A 376 -6.16 24.63 -1.70
N GLU A 377 -7.11 25.39 -2.26
CA GLU A 377 -6.90 26.79 -2.61
C GLU A 377 -6.80 27.55 -1.28
N SER A 378 -5.58 27.80 -0.80
CA SER A 378 -5.39 28.53 0.45
C SER A 378 -6.03 29.92 0.31
N PRO A 379 -7.06 30.28 1.12
CA PRO A 379 -7.65 31.61 1.09
C PRO A 379 -6.66 32.70 1.52
N ALA A 380 -5.51 32.30 2.08
CA ALA A 380 -4.45 33.20 2.51
C ALA A 380 -3.57 33.74 1.37
N GLN A 381 -3.78 33.30 0.13
CA GLN A 381 -3.13 33.91 -1.06
C GLN A 381 -4.09 34.82 -1.84
N SER A 382 -5.04 35.45 -1.15
CA SER A 382 -5.64 36.68 -1.67
C SER A 382 -4.59 37.80 -1.70
N ARG A 383 -3.86 37.88 -2.82
CA ARG A 383 -3.43 39.11 -3.50
C ARG A 383 -2.73 40.16 -2.65
N GLY A 384 -1.40 40.08 -2.60
CA GLY A 384 -0.58 41.27 -2.83
C GLY A 384 -0.33 41.37 -4.34
N ALA A 385 -0.65 42.49 -4.96
CA ALA A 385 -0.47 42.72 -6.40
C ALA A 385 0.99 43.01 -6.79
N ASP A 386 1.97 42.45 -6.07
CA ASP A 386 3.40 42.77 -6.19
C ASP A 386 4.36 41.56 -6.09
N ASP A 387 3.88 40.31 -5.95
CA ASP A 387 4.74 39.12 -6.05
C ASP A 387 4.67 38.55 -7.47
N ASP A 388 5.33 39.23 -8.42
CA ASP A 388 5.60 38.73 -9.79
C ASP A 388 6.73 37.67 -9.81
N ASP A 389 7.18 37.20 -8.65
CA ASP A 389 8.22 36.18 -8.48
C ASP A 389 7.62 34.86 -7.93
N GLU A 390 6.56 34.32 -8.55
CA GLU A 390 6.27 32.89 -8.39
C GLU A 390 7.41 32.11 -9.06
N GLU A 391 8.38 31.68 -8.25
CA GLU A 391 9.49 30.85 -8.68
C GLU A 391 8.90 29.62 -9.41
N PRO A 392 9.20 29.44 -10.72
CA PRO A 392 8.59 28.37 -11.49
C PRO A 392 8.91 27.05 -10.80
N LEU A 393 7.87 26.26 -10.52
CA LEU A 393 8.03 24.96 -9.89
C LEU A 393 9.11 24.15 -10.62
N PRO A 394 9.96 23.40 -9.90
CA PRO A 394 11.14 22.73 -10.47
C PRO A 394 10.75 21.48 -11.27
N LEU A 395 9.88 21.65 -12.27
CA LEU A 395 9.42 20.59 -13.16
C LEU A 395 10.31 20.55 -14.40
N GLU A 396 11.14 19.52 -14.44
CA GLU A 396 11.92 19.16 -15.62
C GLU A 396 11.03 18.69 -16.78
N ALA A 397 11.55 18.71 -18.01
CA ALA A 397 10.82 18.30 -19.22
C ALA A 397 10.16 16.91 -19.13
N ALA A 398 10.79 15.97 -18.41
CA ALA A 398 10.26 14.62 -18.20
C ALA A 398 9.00 14.54 -17.32
N HIS A 399 8.69 15.58 -16.53
CA HIS A 399 7.46 15.59 -15.73
C HIS A 399 6.20 15.68 -16.61
N LYS A 400 6.29 16.33 -17.78
CA LYS A 400 5.19 16.43 -18.74
C LYS A 400 4.67 15.08 -19.24
N PRO A 401 5.49 14.24 -19.90
CA PRO A 401 5.06 12.91 -20.30
C PRO A 401 4.67 12.05 -19.08
N ALA A 402 5.39 12.17 -17.95
CA ALA A 402 5.08 11.40 -16.75
C ALA A 402 3.66 11.68 -16.22
N MET A 403 3.27 12.96 -16.13
CA MET A 403 1.95 13.36 -15.65
C MET A 403 0.83 13.05 -16.63
N ASP A 404 1.07 13.18 -17.95
CA ASP A 404 0.06 12.80 -18.96
C ASP A 404 -0.22 11.30 -18.91
N ILE A 405 0.82 10.45 -18.82
CA ILE A 405 0.70 8.99 -18.66
C ILE A 405 -0.01 8.65 -17.35
N PHE A 406 0.40 9.27 -16.24
CA PHE A 406 -0.19 9.03 -14.93
C PHE A 406 -1.67 9.42 -14.88
N ALA A 407 -2.06 10.55 -15.49
CA ALA A 407 -3.45 10.97 -15.59
C ALA A 407 -4.32 9.96 -16.36
N HIS A 408 -3.79 9.35 -17.43
CA HIS A 408 -4.50 8.28 -18.15
C HIS A 408 -4.66 7.02 -17.29
N TRP A 409 -3.66 6.66 -16.48
CA TRP A 409 -3.78 5.58 -15.51
C TRP A 409 -4.84 5.88 -14.43
N LEU A 410 -4.92 7.13 -13.94
CA LEU A 410 -5.93 7.52 -12.96
C LEU A 410 -7.37 7.34 -13.48
N VAL A 411 -7.60 7.43 -14.80
CA VAL A 411 -8.91 7.09 -15.39
C VAL A 411 -9.27 5.61 -15.17
N LEU A 412 -8.30 4.70 -15.20
CA LEU A 412 -8.55 3.30 -14.80
C LEU A 412 -8.80 3.20 -13.30
N VAL A 413 -8.08 3.96 -12.47
CA VAL A 413 -8.30 3.97 -11.01
C VAL A 413 -9.71 4.47 -10.66
N MET A 414 -10.31 5.36 -11.46
CA MET A 414 -11.71 5.78 -11.29
C MET A 414 -12.71 4.62 -11.44
N LEU A 415 -12.32 3.51 -12.07
CA LEU A 415 -13.14 2.29 -12.17
C LEU A 415 -13.04 1.40 -10.93
N LEU A 416 -12.26 1.79 -9.91
CA LEU A 416 -12.13 1.08 -8.64
C LEU A 416 -12.91 1.75 -7.51
N ASP A 417 -13.79 2.68 -7.84
CA ASP A 417 -14.55 3.50 -6.91
C ASP A 417 -15.54 2.74 -6.01
N GLY A 418 -15.94 1.54 -6.41
CA GLY A 418 -16.72 0.62 -5.55
C GLY A 418 -15.88 -0.08 -4.47
N VAL A 419 -14.55 -0.13 -4.62
CA VAL A 419 -13.68 -0.76 -3.63
C VAL A 419 -13.45 0.23 -2.48
N TRP A 420 -14.11 0.05 -1.34
CA TRP A 420 -14.12 1.04 -0.25
C TRP A 420 -12.73 1.55 0.20
N TRP A 421 -11.69 0.71 0.12
CA TRP A 421 -10.32 1.08 0.53
C TRP A 421 -9.47 1.70 -0.58
N ILE A 422 -10.00 1.80 -1.82
CA ILE A 422 -9.43 2.57 -2.94
C ILE A 422 -10.33 3.77 -3.22
N GLY A 423 -11.61 3.51 -3.41
CA GLY A 423 -12.66 4.50 -3.56
C GLY A 423 -12.35 5.49 -4.69
N ASP A 424 -12.65 6.75 -4.43
CA ASP A 424 -12.61 7.82 -5.42
C ASP A 424 -11.23 8.50 -5.53
N ILE A 425 -10.14 7.80 -5.20
CA ILE A 425 -8.76 8.29 -5.33
C ILE A 425 -8.48 8.73 -6.77
N GLY A 426 -8.86 7.90 -7.76
CA GLY A 426 -8.61 8.19 -9.18
C GLY A 426 -9.15 9.55 -9.62
N HIS A 427 -10.42 9.80 -9.27
CA HIS A 427 -11.10 11.06 -9.60
C HIS A 427 -10.53 12.25 -8.80
N TRP A 428 -10.22 12.05 -7.53
CA TRP A 428 -9.64 13.10 -6.68
C TRP A 428 -8.27 13.57 -7.20
N GLU A 429 -7.34 12.63 -7.42
CA GLU A 429 -5.99 12.95 -7.86
C GLU A 429 -6.01 13.55 -9.27
N LEU A 430 -6.86 13.04 -10.16
CA LEU A 430 -7.00 13.59 -11.49
C LEU A 430 -7.53 15.03 -11.44
N GLY A 431 -8.51 15.32 -10.58
CA GLY A 431 -8.99 16.67 -10.35
C GLY A 431 -7.96 17.61 -9.72
N ARG A 432 -6.98 17.11 -8.95
CA ARG A 432 -5.82 17.89 -8.49
C ARG A 432 -4.88 18.22 -9.64
N ILE A 433 -4.57 17.22 -10.48
CA ILE A 433 -3.70 17.38 -11.65
C ILE A 433 -4.28 18.38 -12.65
N ILE A 434 -5.58 18.30 -12.96
CA ILE A 434 -6.24 19.24 -13.88
C ILE A 434 -6.11 20.68 -13.38
N ARG A 435 -6.47 20.95 -12.12
CA ARG A 435 -6.34 22.29 -11.52
C ARG A 435 -4.90 22.79 -11.51
N PHE A 436 -3.96 21.90 -11.19
CA PHE A 436 -2.54 22.23 -11.22
C PHE A 436 -2.07 22.63 -12.62
N ILE A 437 -2.48 21.88 -13.65
CA ILE A 437 -2.16 22.16 -15.04
C ILE A 437 -2.70 23.53 -15.48
N GLU A 438 -3.95 23.85 -15.10
CA GLU A 438 -4.59 25.13 -15.39
C GLU A 438 -3.88 26.32 -14.73
N THR A 439 -3.52 26.18 -13.45
CA THR A 439 -2.90 27.26 -12.66
C THR A 439 -1.46 27.54 -13.03
N GLN A 440 -0.66 26.50 -13.29
CA GLN A 440 0.79 26.62 -13.51
C GLN A 440 1.17 26.75 -15.00
N GLY A 441 0.18 26.82 -15.90
CA GLY A 441 0.43 26.87 -17.34
C GLY A 441 1.22 25.65 -17.84
N PHE A 442 0.99 24.47 -17.25
CA PHE A 442 1.60 23.22 -17.68
C PHE A 442 0.99 22.79 -19.02
N VAL A 443 1.39 23.45 -20.11
CA VAL A 443 0.75 23.26 -21.42
C VAL A 443 1.04 21.84 -21.91
N LEU A 444 0.00 21.01 -21.96
CA LEU A 444 0.00 19.78 -22.77
C LEU A 444 0.04 20.18 -24.26
N ASP A 445 0.84 19.48 -25.07
CA ASP A 445 0.91 19.71 -26.53
C ASP A 445 -0.38 19.19 -27.20
N LEU A 446 -1.53 19.84 -26.94
CA LEU A 446 -2.81 19.51 -27.54
C LEU A 446 -2.93 20.16 -28.92
N ALA A 447 -3.53 19.45 -29.87
CA ALA A 447 -3.87 20.05 -31.16
C ALA A 447 -4.98 21.11 -30.99
N GLU A 448 -5.08 22.04 -31.94
CA GLU A 448 -6.12 23.07 -31.91
C GLU A 448 -7.52 22.43 -31.91
N GLY A 449 -8.34 22.77 -30.90
CA GLY A 449 -9.67 22.18 -30.70
C GLY A 449 -9.69 20.78 -30.08
N GLU A 450 -8.54 20.22 -29.69
CA GLU A 450 -8.47 18.95 -28.98
C GLU A 450 -8.75 19.11 -27.48
N THR A 451 -9.66 18.29 -26.96
CA THR A 451 -9.88 18.17 -25.51
C THR A 451 -8.97 17.09 -24.93
N TRP A 452 -8.42 17.35 -23.74
CA TRP A 452 -7.64 16.35 -23.02
C TRP A 452 -8.55 15.25 -22.48
N TRP A 453 -8.30 14.01 -22.88
CA TRP A 453 -9.21 12.89 -22.59
C TRP A 453 -9.37 12.59 -21.08
N PRO A 454 -8.30 12.56 -20.26
CA PRO A 454 -8.44 12.40 -18.80
C PRO A 454 -9.35 13.46 -18.18
N GLU A 455 -9.21 14.73 -18.57
CA GLU A 455 -10.10 15.81 -18.11
C GLU A 455 -11.57 15.55 -18.47
N THR A 456 -11.82 15.11 -19.69
CA THR A 456 -13.18 14.76 -20.14
C THR A 456 -13.77 13.64 -19.29
N MET A 457 -13.00 12.59 -19.00
CA MET A 457 -13.45 11.48 -18.15
C MET A 457 -13.69 11.92 -16.71
N CYS A 458 -12.82 12.80 -16.18
CA CYS A 458 -12.98 13.41 -14.85
C CYS A 458 -14.27 14.23 -14.77
N ALA A 459 -14.55 15.05 -15.78
CA ALA A 459 -15.77 15.85 -15.86
C ALA A 459 -17.02 14.97 -15.90
N ILE A 460 -17.02 13.90 -16.71
CA ILE A 460 -18.12 12.92 -16.75
C ILE A 460 -18.32 12.30 -15.38
N LYS A 461 -17.25 11.84 -14.71
CA LYS A 461 -17.34 11.27 -13.36
C LYS A 461 -17.88 12.25 -12.33
N SER A 462 -17.51 13.52 -12.40
CA SER A 462 -18.07 14.58 -11.55
C SER A 462 -19.59 14.72 -11.70
N THR A 463 -20.14 14.50 -12.92
CA THR A 463 -21.61 14.53 -13.11
C THR A 463 -22.33 13.35 -12.46
N LEU A 464 -21.64 12.22 -12.26
CA LEU A 464 -22.20 11.03 -11.59
C LEU A 464 -22.34 11.28 -10.08
N GLY A 465 -21.36 11.93 -9.46
CA GLY A 465 -21.35 12.19 -8.01
C GLY A 465 -22.24 13.33 -7.54
N SER A 466 -22.86 14.10 -8.45
CA SER A 466 -23.73 15.23 -8.11
C SER A 466 -25.22 14.86 -8.02
N ALA A 467 -25.58 13.59 -8.24
CA ALA A 467 -26.97 13.13 -8.34
C ALA A 467 -27.50 12.36 -7.10
N ALA A 468 -26.76 12.34 -5.99
CA ALA A 468 -27.13 11.65 -4.75
C ALA A 468 -27.41 12.62 -3.60
#